data_AF-A0A832E1F1-F1
#
_entry.id   AF-A0A832E1F1-F1
#
_cell.length_a   1.000
_cell.length_b   1.000
_cell.length_c   1.000
_cell.angle_alpha   90.00
_cell.angle_beta   90.00
_cell.angle_gamma   90.00
#
_symmetry.space_group_name_H-M   'P 1'
#
loop_
_entity.id
_entity.type
_entity.pdbx_description
1 polymer ?
#
loop_
_entity_poly.entity_id
_entity_poly.type
_entity_poly.pdbx_seq_one_letter_code
_entity_poly.pdbx_strand_id
1 'polypeptide(L)'
;MAGHSKWANIRFRKERQDAKRGKIFTKLIKEITIAARMGGGDPNANPRLRTAIQNAKAANMPMKNIENAIRKGTGELPGVQYEEVIYEGYGPGGVAMFILCTTDNRNRTVSEVRHLLNKYG
;
A
#
# COMPACT_ATOMS: atom_id res chain seq x y z
N MET A 1 -28.94 27.54 -6.72
CA MET A 1 -28.11 28.27 -5.75
C MET A 1 -27.57 27.29 -4.69
N ALA A 2 -26.33 26.84 -4.81
CA ALA A 2 -25.65 25.99 -3.81
C ALA A 2 -25.00 26.84 -2.69
N GLY A 3 -25.69 27.87 -2.19
CA GLY A 3 -25.12 28.85 -1.26
C GLY A 3 -24.83 28.28 0.14
N HIS A 4 -25.74 27.47 0.68
CA HIS A 4 -25.63 26.91 2.03
C HIS A 4 -24.98 25.51 2.10
N SER A 5 -24.86 24.80 0.98
CA SER A 5 -24.32 23.43 0.91
C SER A 5 -22.95 23.32 0.24
N LYS A 6 -22.37 24.43 -0.24
CA LYS A 6 -21.06 24.49 -0.89
C LYS A 6 -19.97 23.86 -0.01
N TRP A 7 -19.93 24.23 1.27
CA TRP A 7 -18.95 23.68 2.21
C TRP A 7 -19.16 22.19 2.43
N ALA A 8 -20.40 21.74 2.66
CA ALA A 8 -20.71 20.33 2.90
C ALA A 8 -20.31 19.44 1.70
N ASN A 9 -20.58 19.89 0.47
CA ASN A 9 -20.18 19.19 -0.74
C ASN A 9 -18.65 19.15 -0.93
N ILE A 10 -17.95 20.25 -0.62
CA ILE A 10 -16.49 20.29 -0.63
C ILE A 10 -15.92 19.32 0.41
N ARG A 11 -16.48 19.30 1.63
CA ARG A 11 -16.09 18.40 2.72
C ARG A 11 -16.20 16.94 2.28
N PHE A 12 -17.37 16.49 1.84
CA PHE A 12 -17.57 15.09 1.44
C PHE A 12 -16.68 14.67 0.26
N ARG A 13 -16.47 15.56 -0.71
CA ARG A 13 -15.56 15.29 -1.83
C ARG A 13 -14.11 15.13 -1.33
N LYS A 14 -13.67 16.03 -0.44
CA LYS A 14 -12.33 15.99 0.14
C LYS A 14 -12.12 14.73 0.98
N GLU A 15 -13.07 14.37 1.84
CA GLU A 15 -13.01 13.16 2.66
C GLU A 15 -12.84 11.88 1.81
N ARG A 16 -13.58 11.76 0.70
CA ARG A 16 -13.43 10.62 -0.22
C ARG A 16 -12.07 10.59 -0.91
N GLN A 17 -11.52 11.76 -1.26
CA GLN A 17 -10.19 11.86 -1.86
C GLN A 17 -9.09 11.52 -0.85
N ASP A 18 -9.20 12.03 0.37
CA ASP A 18 -8.26 11.75 1.46
C ASP A 18 -8.27 10.27 1.83
N ALA A 19 -9.45 9.63 1.89
CA ALA A 19 -9.57 8.18 2.13
C ALA A 19 -8.90 7.35 1.03
N LYS A 20 -9.04 7.74 -0.24
CA LYS A 20 -8.35 7.10 -1.37
C LYS A 20 -6.83 7.29 -1.27
N ARG A 21 -6.38 8.50 -0.94
CA ARG A 21 -4.95 8.84 -0.79
C ARG A 21 -4.31 8.07 0.37
N GLY A 22 -5.02 7.91 1.49
CA GLY A 22 -4.57 7.11 2.63
C GLY A 22 -4.29 5.65 2.24
N LYS A 23 -5.18 5.03 1.45
CA LYS A 23 -4.96 3.66 0.94
C LYS A 23 -3.73 3.55 0.04
N ILE A 24 -3.50 4.53 -0.82
CA ILE A 24 -2.32 4.60 -1.70
C ILE A 24 -1.05 4.74 -0.85
N PHE A 25 -1.06 5.62 0.15
CA PHE A 25 0.08 5.84 1.02
C PHE A 25 0.47 4.59 1.79
N THR A 26 -0.50 3.85 2.33
CA THR A 26 -0.23 2.58 3.03
C THR A 26 0.46 1.57 2.10
N LYS A 27 0.05 1.47 0.84
CA LYS A 27 0.70 0.57 -0.14
C LYS A 27 2.14 1.00 -0.44
N LEU A 28 2.36 2.29 -0.67
CA LEU A 28 3.69 2.83 -0.97
C LEU A 28 4.66 2.71 0.21
N ILE A 29 4.20 2.93 1.44
CA ILE A 29 5.01 2.73 2.65
C ILE A 29 5.46 1.27 2.76
N LYS A 30 4.55 0.31 2.52
CA LYS A 30 4.88 -1.11 2.54
C LYS A 30 5.92 -1.47 1.47
N GLU A 31 5.76 -0.97 0.24
CA GLU A 31 6.71 -1.19 -0.84
C GLU A 31 8.11 -0.64 -0.52
N ILE A 32 8.20 0.59 0.00
CA ILE A 32 9.48 1.19 0.42
C ILE A 32 10.14 0.35 1.53
N THR A 33 9.34 -0.11 2.50
CA THR A 33 9.84 -0.92 3.62
C THR A 33 10.40 -2.25 3.14
N ILE A 34 9.71 -2.95 2.23
CA ILE A 34 10.21 -4.21 1.64
C ILE A 34 11.46 -3.95 0.82
N ALA A 35 11.44 -2.96 -0.07
CA ALA A 35 12.57 -2.64 -0.93
C ALA A 35 13.82 -2.35 -0.10
N ALA A 36 13.70 -1.53 0.96
CA ALA A 36 14.78 -1.22 1.88
C ALA A 36 15.28 -2.45 2.66
N ARG A 37 14.38 -3.38 3.00
CA ARG A 37 14.76 -4.64 3.67
C ARG A 37 15.54 -5.58 2.76
N MET A 38 15.14 -5.71 1.49
CA MET A 38 15.76 -6.65 0.55
C MET A 38 17.11 -6.17 0.02
N GLY A 39 17.23 -4.86 -0.26
CA GLY A 39 18.40 -4.29 -0.96
C GLY A 39 19.13 -3.20 -0.18
N GLY A 40 18.82 -3.01 1.10
CA GLY A 40 19.40 -1.95 1.92
C GLY A 40 18.75 -0.58 1.70
N GLY A 41 19.03 0.35 2.61
CA GLY A 41 18.40 1.67 2.67
C GLY A 41 18.96 2.73 1.73
N ASP A 42 20.00 2.42 0.94
CA ASP A 42 20.58 3.35 -0.02
C ASP A 42 19.89 3.27 -1.39
N PRO A 43 19.18 4.33 -1.84
CA PRO A 43 18.52 4.35 -3.15
C PRO A 43 19.49 4.29 -4.34
N ASN A 44 20.78 4.61 -4.12
CA ASN A 44 21.78 4.52 -5.18
C ASN A 44 22.16 3.07 -5.46
N ALA A 45 22.33 2.27 -4.41
CA ALA A 45 22.63 0.84 -4.49
C ALA A 45 21.39 -0.06 -4.73
N ASN A 46 20.18 0.46 -4.52
CA ASN A 46 18.94 -0.30 -4.60
C ASN A 46 17.94 0.28 -5.63
N PRO A 47 17.90 -0.26 -6.87
CA PRO A 47 16.99 0.21 -7.91
C PRO A 47 15.50 0.09 -7.54
N ARG A 48 15.10 -0.98 -6.84
CA ARG A 48 13.71 -1.18 -6.39
C ARG A 48 13.29 -0.08 -5.43
N LEU A 49 14.16 0.26 -4.47
CA LEU A 49 13.93 1.36 -3.53
C LEU A 49 13.85 2.71 -4.25
N ARG A 50 14.70 2.95 -5.24
CA ARG A 50 14.66 4.18 -6.06
C ARG A 50 13.31 4.37 -6.74
N THR A 51 12.80 3.33 -7.41
CA THR A 51 11.49 3.37 -8.06
C THR A 51 10.36 3.56 -7.05
N ALA A 52 10.42 2.87 -5.90
CA ALA A 52 9.43 3.04 -4.83
C ALA A 52 9.39 4.48 -4.29
N ILE A 53 10.55 5.11 -4.09
CA ILE A 53 10.67 6.52 -3.68
C ILE A 53 10.11 7.46 -4.75
N GLN A 54 10.41 7.22 -6.03
CA GLN A 54 9.86 8.02 -7.13
C GLN A 54 8.33 7.95 -7.17
N ASN A 55 7.76 6.75 -7.02
CA ASN A 55 6.31 6.55 -6.95
C ASN A 55 5.69 7.26 -5.73
N ALA A 56 6.35 7.23 -4.58
CA ALA A 56 5.92 7.96 -3.39
C ALA A 56 5.94 9.48 -3.57
N LYS A 57 6.99 10.02 -4.20
CA LYS A 57 7.07 11.45 -4.55
C LYS A 57 5.99 11.85 -5.55
N ALA A 58 5.72 11.03 -6.57
CA ALA A 58 4.64 11.26 -7.54
C ALA A 58 3.25 11.29 -6.87
N ALA A 59 3.05 10.53 -5.79
CA ALA A 59 1.82 10.57 -4.99
C ALA A 59 1.75 11.74 -3.99
N ASN A 60 2.70 12.69 -4.03
CA ASN A 60 2.86 13.78 -3.07
C ASN A 60 2.97 13.26 -1.61
N MET A 61 3.70 12.17 -1.39
CA MET A 61 3.99 11.69 -0.04
C MET A 61 5.04 12.59 0.63
N PRO A 62 4.85 13.03 1.90
CA PRO A 62 5.86 13.79 2.63
C PRO A 62 7.17 12.99 2.79
N MET A 63 8.32 13.66 2.63
CA MET A 63 9.65 13.04 2.75
C MET A 63 9.86 12.32 4.09
N LYS A 64 9.38 12.90 5.20
CA LYS A 64 9.42 12.28 6.53
C LYS A 64 8.80 10.87 6.55
N ASN A 65 7.73 10.63 5.78
CA ASN A 65 7.09 9.31 5.73
C ASN A 65 7.92 8.30 4.93
N ILE A 66 8.60 8.77 3.87
CA ILE A 66 9.50 7.95 3.06
C ILE A 66 10.72 7.54 3.89
N GLU A 67 11.37 8.49 4.55
CA GLU A 67 12.51 8.24 5.44
C GLU A 67 12.14 7.27 6.57
N ASN A 68 11.00 7.49 7.24
CA ASN A 68 10.51 6.57 8.27
C ASN A 68 10.25 5.15 7.74
N ALA A 69 9.77 5.01 6.50
CA ALA A 69 9.57 3.70 5.88
C ALA A 69 10.90 3.01 5.57
N ILE A 70 11.92 3.75 5.11
CA ILE A 70 13.28 3.24 4.87
C ILE A 70 13.88 2.74 6.19
N ARG A 71 13.84 3.56 7.24
CA ARG A 71 14.39 3.22 8.58
C ARG A 71 13.69 2.00 9.21
N LYS A 72 12.40 1.83 8.95
CA LYS A 72 11.67 0.60 9.33
C LYS A 72 12.12 -0.62 8.53
N GLY A 73 12.44 -0.45 7.25
CA GLY A 73 12.93 -1.52 6.39
C GLY A 73 14.37 -1.95 6.70
N THR A 74 15.24 -1.01 7.08
CA THR A 74 16.64 -1.27 7.48
C THR A 74 16.79 -1.81 8.90
N GLY A 75 15.71 -1.80 9.71
CA GLY A 75 15.71 -2.30 11.09
C GLY A 75 16.18 -1.30 12.13
N GLU A 76 16.40 -0.03 11.77
CA GLU A 76 16.71 1.05 12.73
C GLU A 76 15.54 1.38 13.67
N LEU A 77 14.31 1.11 13.22
CA LEU A 77 13.10 1.27 14.01
C LEU A 77 12.44 -0.09 14.25
N PRO A 78 11.91 -0.36 15.46
CA PRO A 78 11.09 -1.53 15.69
C PRO A 78 9.90 -1.51 14.71
N GLY A 79 9.79 -2.58 13.94
CA GLY A 79 8.87 -2.68 12.82
C GLY A 79 8.27 -4.07 12.72
N VAL A 80 7.07 -4.12 12.16
CA VAL A 80 6.42 -5.39 11.83
C VAL A 80 7.08 -5.97 10.59
N GLN A 81 7.38 -7.27 10.61
CA GLN A 81 7.93 -7.96 9.45
C GLN A 81 6.85 -8.12 8.39
N TYR A 82 7.02 -7.45 7.26
CA TYR A 82 6.17 -7.65 6.08
C TYR A 82 6.83 -8.65 5.13
N GLU A 83 6.03 -9.55 4.60
CA GLU A 83 6.36 -10.54 3.58
C GLU A 83 5.49 -10.38 2.33
N GLU A 84 6.06 -10.72 1.18
CA GLU A 84 5.34 -10.79 -0.10
C GLU A 84 4.77 -12.20 -0.27
N VAL A 85 3.46 -12.29 -0.51
CA VAL A 85 2.76 -13.56 -0.71
C VAL A 85 1.91 -13.46 -1.96
N ILE A 86 1.97 -14.50 -2.78
CA ILE A 86 1.15 -14.64 -3.98
C ILE A 86 0.02 -15.61 -3.67
N TYR A 87 -1.20 -15.20 -4.00
CA TYR A 87 -2.38 -16.06 -3.99
C TYR A 87 -2.90 -16.22 -5.41
N GLU A 88 -3.33 -17.43 -5.72
CA GLU A 88 -3.93 -17.79 -7.00
C GLU A 88 -5.37 -18.22 -6.76
N GLY A 89 -6.26 -17.88 -7.68
CA GLY A 89 -7.66 -18.23 -7.58
C GLY A 89 -8.44 -17.95 -8.86
N TYR A 90 -9.71 -18.33 -8.84
CA TYR A 90 -10.64 -18.10 -9.94
C TYR A 90 -11.75 -17.15 -9.49
N GLY A 91 -12.13 -16.22 -10.36
CA GLY A 91 -13.29 -15.34 -10.20
C GLY A 91 -14.50 -15.81 -11.01
N PRO A 92 -15.56 -15.00 -11.09
CA PRO A 92 -16.80 -15.36 -11.78
C PRO A 92 -16.55 -15.73 -13.24
N GLY A 93 -17.18 -16.81 -13.70
CA GLY A 93 -16.99 -17.29 -15.07
C GLY A 93 -15.64 -17.96 -15.31
N GLY A 94 -14.90 -18.36 -14.26
CA GLY A 94 -13.65 -19.12 -14.39
C GLY A 94 -12.41 -18.28 -14.73
N VAL A 95 -12.46 -16.96 -14.52
CA VAL A 95 -11.33 -16.07 -14.80
C VAL A 95 -10.20 -16.31 -13.79
N ALA A 96 -9.02 -16.70 -14.26
CA ALA A 96 -7.84 -16.88 -13.41
C ALA A 96 -7.30 -15.53 -12.91
N MET A 97 -6.97 -15.46 -11.62
CA MET A 97 -6.48 -14.26 -10.95
C MET A 97 -5.17 -14.53 -10.21
N PHE A 98 -4.18 -13.65 -10.45
CA PHE A 98 -2.97 -13.55 -9.64
C PHE A 98 -3.09 -12.38 -8.66
N ILE A 99 -3.04 -12.67 -7.37
CA ILE A 99 -3.22 -11.69 -6.29
C ILE A 99 -1.90 -11.55 -5.54
N LEU A 100 -1.16 -10.49 -5.85
CA LEU A 100 0.06 -10.13 -5.12
C LEU A 100 -0.30 -9.35 -3.86
N CYS A 101 0.17 -9.84 -2.71
CA CYS A 101 -0.14 -9.28 -1.41
C CYS A 101 1.12 -9.02 -0.59
N THR A 102 1.08 -7.95 0.20
CA THR A 102 2.10 -7.64 1.22
C THR A 102 1.45 -7.66 2.59
N THR A 103 1.87 -8.60 3.43
CA THR A 103 1.26 -8.80 4.75
C THR A 103 2.29 -9.09 5.83
N ASP A 104 1.93 -8.74 7.05
CA ASP A 104 2.56 -9.10 8.31
C ASP A 104 2.00 -10.40 8.92
N ASN A 105 0.89 -10.90 8.37
CA ASN A 105 0.24 -12.11 8.83
C ASN A 105 -0.44 -12.83 7.67
N ARG A 106 0.21 -13.90 7.20
CA ARG A 106 -0.30 -14.75 6.11
C ARG A 106 -1.68 -15.33 6.39
N ASN A 107 -1.91 -15.81 7.61
CA ASN A 107 -3.17 -16.47 7.99
C ASN A 107 -4.35 -15.50 7.93
N ARG A 108 -4.16 -14.25 8.38
CA ARG A 108 -5.18 -13.21 8.26
C ARG A 108 -5.49 -12.89 6.79
N THR A 109 -4.45 -12.66 5.99
CA THR A 109 -4.62 -12.27 4.59
C THR A 109 -5.24 -13.39 3.75
N VAL A 110 -4.86 -14.66 3.96
CA VAL A 110 -5.48 -15.77 3.20
C VAL A 110 -6.96 -15.93 3.54
N SER A 111 -7.34 -15.69 4.80
CA SER A 111 -8.74 -15.74 5.24
C SER A 111 -9.57 -14.64 4.57
N GLU A 112 -9.05 -13.40 4.55
CA GLU A 112 -9.69 -12.26 3.86
C GLU A 112 -9.81 -12.50 2.35
N VAL A 113 -8.74 -12.97 1.70
CA VAL A 113 -8.73 -13.27 0.26
C VAL A 113 -9.74 -14.36 -0.07
N ARG A 114 -9.76 -15.47 0.70
CA ARG A 114 -10.74 -16.55 0.50
C ARG A 114 -12.18 -16.06 0.73
N HIS A 115 -12.41 -15.23 1.74
CA HIS A 115 -13.74 -14.66 1.97
C HIS A 115 -14.21 -13.80 0.80
N LEU A 116 -13.33 -12.97 0.24
CA LEU A 116 -13.65 -12.14 -0.93
C LEU A 116 -13.94 -12.99 -2.17
N LEU A 117 -13.12 -14.00 -2.44
CA LEU A 117 -13.34 -14.93 -3.55
C LEU A 117 -14.64 -15.74 -3.36
N ASN A 118 -14.94 -16.25 -2.17
CA ASN A 118 -16.19 -16.99 -1.93
C ASN A 118 -17.45 -16.11 -2.04
N LYS A 119 -17.34 -14.82 -1.71
CA LYS A 119 -18.48 -13.89 -1.70
C LYS A 119 -18.81 -13.34 -3.08
N TYR A 120 -17.80 -13.17 -3.93
CA TYR A 120 -17.91 -12.47 -5.21
C TYR A 120 -17.43 -13.29 -6.42
N GLY A 121 -16.93 -14.51 -6.19
CA GLY A 121 -16.40 -15.44 -7.18
C GLY A 121 -17.40 -16.50 -7.60
#